data_AF-A0A076EW45-F1
#
_entry.id   AF-A0A076EW45-F1
#
_cell.length_a   1.000
_cell.length_b   1.000
_cell.length_c   1.000
_cell.angle_alpha   90.00
_cell.angle_beta   90.00
_cell.angle_gamma   90.00
#
_symmetry.space_group_name_H-M   'P 1'
#
loop_
_entity.id
_entity.type
_entity.pdbx_description
1 polymer ?
#
loop_
_entity_poly.entity_id
_entity_poly.type
_entity_poly.pdbx_seq_one_letter_code
_entity_poly.pdbx_strand_id
1 'polypeptide(L)'
;MSTSTLSTTATLSSPSTIDAAVCGGEDGLEYRGKGFYPTFEQLMLTDGEDVSIAPISLSAQMAALTTIGASGDEIDGSDVIDTASPDVRLALNKMIRDAERLAQHYADVANGSLTANSDLTPIIDSFTGALIACTMAGYQPTWFNPGKLTGN
;
A
#
# COMPACT_ATOMS: atom_id res chain seq x y z
N MET A 1 21.78 -35.77 -32.76
CA MET A 1 21.29 -36.03 -31.40
C MET A 1 20.73 -34.71 -30.88
N SER A 2 19.41 -34.60 -30.79
CA SER A 2 18.71 -33.35 -30.50
C SER A 2 18.70 -33.08 -29.00
N THR A 3 19.16 -31.90 -28.59
CA THR A 3 19.01 -31.37 -27.23
C THR A 3 17.59 -30.83 -27.05
N SER A 4 16.80 -31.51 -26.21
CA SER A 4 15.48 -31.01 -25.79
C SER A 4 15.65 -29.89 -24.77
N THR A 5 15.26 -28.67 -25.16
CA THR A 5 15.06 -27.53 -24.26
C THR A 5 13.82 -27.78 -23.42
N LEU A 6 13.98 -27.92 -22.10
CA LEU A 6 12.85 -27.86 -21.16
C LEU A 6 12.34 -26.42 -21.13
N SER A 7 11.18 -26.17 -21.76
CA SER A 7 10.38 -24.99 -21.47
C SER A 7 9.77 -25.16 -20.08
N THR A 8 10.36 -24.50 -19.08
CA THR A 8 9.70 -24.25 -17.80
C THR A 8 8.59 -23.24 -18.05
N THR A 9 7.37 -23.68 -18.31
CA THR A 9 6.20 -22.82 -18.19
C THR A 9 6.10 -22.42 -16.74
N ALA A 10 6.39 -21.14 -16.45
CA ALA A 10 6.07 -20.52 -15.17
C ALA A 10 4.58 -20.76 -14.92
N THR A 11 4.29 -21.63 -13.97
CA THR A 11 2.91 -21.86 -13.54
C THR A 11 2.53 -20.58 -12.81
N LEU A 12 1.74 -19.71 -13.46
CA LEU A 12 1.03 -18.66 -12.76
C LEU A 12 0.19 -19.36 -11.70
N SER A 13 0.65 -19.30 -10.44
CA SER A 13 -0.10 -19.79 -9.29
C SER A 13 -1.52 -19.26 -9.41
N SER A 14 -2.51 -20.12 -9.23
CA SER A 14 -3.90 -19.68 -9.23
C SER A 14 -4.05 -18.51 -8.25
N PRO A 15 -4.79 -17.45 -8.63
CA PRO A 15 -4.96 -16.28 -7.78
C PRO A 15 -5.41 -16.70 -6.38
N SER A 16 -4.63 -16.33 -5.37
CA SER A 16 -4.91 -16.68 -3.97
C SER A 16 -6.16 -15.94 -3.50
N THR A 17 -7.14 -16.67 -2.95
CA THR A 17 -8.35 -16.05 -2.39
C THR A 17 -8.03 -15.07 -1.26
N ILE A 18 -6.89 -15.25 -0.58
CA ILE A 18 -6.43 -14.35 0.47
C ILE A 18 -5.78 -13.10 -0.12
N ASP A 19 -5.01 -13.22 -1.21
CA ASP A 19 -4.46 -12.07 -1.93
C ASP A 19 -5.61 -11.19 -2.46
N ALA A 20 -6.68 -11.84 -2.94
CA ALA A 20 -7.90 -11.13 -3.32
C ALA A 20 -8.47 -10.31 -2.16
N ALA A 21 -8.52 -10.87 -0.95
CA ALA A 21 -9.08 -10.19 0.22
C ALA A 21 -8.25 -8.96 0.62
N VAL A 22 -6.92 -9.09 0.70
CA VAL A 22 -6.05 -8.00 1.17
C VAL A 22 -5.71 -6.98 0.08
N CYS A 23 -5.82 -7.32 -1.20
CA CYS A 23 -5.56 -6.40 -2.31
C CYS A 23 -6.85 -5.79 -2.89
N GLY A 24 -7.82 -6.62 -3.25
CA GLY A 24 -9.03 -6.23 -3.99
C GLY A 24 -10.33 -6.24 -3.17
N GLY A 25 -10.31 -6.76 -1.95
CA GLY A 25 -11.47 -6.90 -1.09
C GLY A 25 -11.91 -5.58 -0.45
N GLU A 26 -13.10 -5.59 0.15
CA GLU A 26 -13.66 -4.43 0.87
C GLU A 26 -12.82 -4.00 2.08
N ASP A 27 -12.10 -4.94 2.69
CA ASP A 27 -11.14 -4.68 3.77
C ASP A 27 -9.70 -4.57 3.26
N GLY A 28 -9.49 -4.68 1.96
CA GLY A 28 -8.17 -4.69 1.32
C GLY A 28 -7.66 -3.31 0.90
N LEU A 29 -6.53 -3.33 0.20
CA LEU A 29 -5.88 -2.13 -0.36
C LEU A 29 -6.84 -1.35 -1.27
N GLU A 30 -7.71 -2.01 -2.03
CA GLU A 30 -8.75 -1.39 -2.87
C GLU A 30 -9.56 -0.34 -2.10
N TYR A 31 -9.94 -0.59 -0.85
CA TYR A 31 -10.72 0.35 -0.07
C TYR A 31 -9.82 1.25 0.79
N ARG A 32 -8.90 0.64 1.52
CA ARG A 32 -8.07 1.33 2.53
C ARG A 32 -7.01 2.24 1.91
N GLY A 33 -6.51 1.90 0.72
CA GLY A 33 -5.52 2.68 -0.04
C GLY A 33 -6.11 3.88 -0.78
N LYS A 34 -7.41 3.86 -1.07
CA LYS A 34 -8.07 4.86 -1.91
C LYS A 34 -7.97 6.29 -1.36
N GLY A 35 -8.05 6.44 -0.03
CA GLY A 35 -7.98 7.75 0.62
C GLY A 35 -6.59 8.39 0.58
N PHE A 36 -5.54 7.57 0.52
CA PHE A 36 -4.15 8.04 0.44
C PHE A 36 -3.69 8.26 -0.99
N TYR A 37 -4.28 7.57 -1.98
CA TYR A 37 -3.80 7.62 -3.36
C TYR A 37 -3.65 9.03 -3.97
N PRO A 38 -4.58 10.00 -3.80
CA PRO A 38 -4.39 11.35 -4.32
C PRO A 38 -3.18 12.08 -3.71
N THR A 39 -2.92 11.86 -2.41
CA THR A 39 -1.73 12.37 -1.72
C THR A 39 -0.47 11.75 -2.32
N PHE A 40 -0.50 10.42 -2.50
CA PHE A 40 0.59 9.68 -3.13
C PHE A 40 0.88 10.17 -4.56
N GLU A 41 -0.15 10.37 -5.39
CA GLU A 41 0.00 10.94 -6.74
C GLU A 41 0.69 12.30 -6.70
N GLN A 42 0.26 13.18 -5.77
CA GLN A 42 0.85 14.50 -5.63
C GLN A 42 2.33 14.42 -5.21
N LEU A 43 2.65 13.61 -4.20
CA LEU A 43 4.01 13.40 -3.71
C LEU A 43 4.93 12.83 -4.80
N MET A 44 4.43 11.88 -5.62
CA MET A 44 5.18 11.29 -6.73
C MET A 44 5.45 12.29 -7.86
N LEU A 45 4.53 13.22 -8.13
CA LEU A 45 4.64 14.18 -9.23
C LEU A 45 5.47 15.42 -8.88
N THR A 46 5.67 15.70 -7.59
CA THR A 46 6.40 16.88 -7.13
C THR A 46 7.73 16.55 -6.46
N ASP A 47 8.18 15.30 -6.52
CA ASP A 47 9.35 14.80 -5.76
C ASP A 47 9.25 15.14 -4.24
N GLY A 48 8.02 15.18 -3.71
CA GLY A 48 7.73 15.58 -2.33
C GLY A 48 7.76 17.09 -2.06
N GLU A 49 8.07 17.92 -3.05
CA GLU A 49 8.04 19.38 -2.94
C GLU A 49 6.58 19.91 -2.98
N ASP A 50 6.28 21.01 -2.29
CA ASP A 50 4.99 21.74 -2.35
C ASP A 50 3.70 20.98 -1.98
N VAL A 51 3.79 19.81 -1.33
CA VAL A 51 2.61 19.08 -0.86
C VAL A 51 2.12 19.64 0.49
N SER A 52 1.19 20.60 0.44
CA SER A 52 0.54 21.17 1.63
C SER A 52 -0.68 20.34 2.04
N ILE A 53 -0.46 19.32 2.89
CA ILE A 53 -1.54 18.51 3.47
C ILE A 53 -1.68 18.79 4.96
N ALA A 54 -2.93 18.93 5.43
CA ALA A 54 -3.19 19.11 6.86
C ALA A 54 -2.72 17.86 7.65
N PRO A 55 -1.92 18.02 8.72
CA PRO A 55 -1.39 16.90 9.50
C PRO A 55 -2.46 15.89 9.94
N ILE A 56 -3.61 16.38 10.40
CA ILE A 56 -4.72 15.51 10.82
C ILE A 56 -5.27 14.65 9.67
N SER A 57 -5.30 15.18 8.45
CA SER A 57 -5.74 14.44 7.27
C SER A 57 -4.73 13.36 6.91
N LEU A 58 -3.43 13.67 6.97
CA LEU A 58 -2.38 12.70 6.68
C LEU A 58 -2.35 11.59 7.73
N SER A 59 -2.51 11.94 9.01
CA SER A 59 -2.65 10.96 10.10
C SER A 59 -3.81 10.00 9.86
N ALA A 60 -4.99 10.51 9.48
CA ALA A 60 -6.16 9.69 9.19
C ALA A 60 -5.96 8.80 7.94
N GLN A 61 -5.31 9.31 6.89
CA GLN A 61 -4.97 8.53 5.70
C GLN A 61 -4.01 7.38 6.05
N MET A 62 -2.97 7.65 6.84
CA MET A 62 -2.04 6.63 7.31
C MET A 62 -2.73 5.58 8.16
N ALA A 63 -3.56 6.00 9.12
CA ALA A 63 -4.32 5.09 9.98
C ALA A 63 -5.28 4.19 9.19
N ALA A 64 -5.85 4.66 8.08
CA ALA A 64 -6.65 3.80 7.22
C ALA A 64 -5.83 2.65 6.62
N LEU A 65 -4.59 2.92 6.18
CA LEU A 65 -3.69 1.91 5.62
C LEU A 65 -3.31 0.81 6.63
N THR A 66 -3.27 1.13 7.93
CA THR A 66 -2.91 0.15 8.97
C THR A 66 -4.02 -0.87 9.23
N THR A 67 -5.23 -0.64 8.71
CA THR A 67 -6.41 -1.51 8.92
C THR A 67 -6.68 -2.48 7.77
N ILE A 68 -5.73 -2.65 6.84
CA ILE A 68 -5.88 -3.61 5.73
C ILE A 68 -6.02 -5.02 6.29
N GLY A 69 -7.01 -5.76 5.77
CA GLY A 69 -7.33 -7.12 6.19
C GLY A 69 -8.19 -7.20 7.47
N ALA A 70 -8.45 -6.08 8.15
CA ALA A 70 -9.28 -6.05 9.34
C ALA A 70 -10.76 -6.01 8.94
N SER A 71 -11.55 -6.96 9.43
CA SER A 71 -12.96 -7.12 9.05
C SER A 71 -13.91 -6.58 10.13
N GLY A 72 -15.02 -5.96 9.72
CA GLY A 72 -16.05 -5.46 10.63
C GLY A 72 -15.51 -4.44 11.66
N ASP A 73 -15.55 -4.79 12.95
CA ASP A 73 -15.09 -3.94 14.06
C ASP A 73 -13.61 -4.18 14.43
N GLU A 74 -12.89 -5.01 13.67
CA GLU A 74 -11.47 -5.25 13.88
C GLU A 74 -10.64 -4.03 13.50
N ILE A 75 -9.55 -3.79 14.24
CA ILE A 75 -8.58 -2.72 13.97
C ILE A 75 -7.24 -3.24 13.46
N ASP A 76 -7.07 -4.56 13.45
CA ASP A 76 -5.85 -5.27 13.06
C ASP A 76 -6.22 -6.40 12.09
N GLY A 77 -5.61 -6.39 10.90
CA GLY A 77 -5.81 -7.38 9.85
C GLY A 77 -4.61 -8.31 9.63
N SER A 78 -3.65 -8.31 10.55
CA SER A 78 -2.38 -9.03 10.42
C SER A 78 -2.55 -10.53 10.16
N ASP A 79 -3.52 -11.20 10.80
CA ASP A 79 -3.79 -12.63 10.58
C ASP A 79 -4.15 -12.97 9.12
N VAL A 80 -4.93 -12.09 8.47
CA VAL A 80 -5.32 -12.26 7.06
C VAL A 80 -4.12 -12.00 6.16
N ILE A 81 -3.35 -10.94 6.45
CA ILE A 81 -2.12 -10.61 5.72
C ILE A 81 -1.08 -11.73 5.84
N ASP A 82 -0.95 -12.37 7.00
CA ASP A 82 0.02 -13.43 7.25
C ASP A 82 -0.26 -14.69 6.44
N THR A 83 -1.51 -14.87 6.01
CA THR A 83 -1.97 -15.97 5.15
C THR A 83 -1.84 -15.64 3.65
N ALA A 84 -1.59 -14.38 3.29
CA ALA A 84 -1.39 -13.97 1.89
C ALA A 84 -0.09 -14.55 1.31
N SER A 85 0.06 -14.48 -0.01
CA SER A 85 1.29 -14.87 -0.69
C SER A 85 2.49 -14.11 -0.14
N PRO A 86 3.70 -14.71 -0.11
CA PRO A 86 4.85 -14.12 0.55
C PRO A 86 5.19 -12.68 0.10
N ASP A 87 5.03 -12.40 -1.19
CA ASP A 87 5.32 -11.09 -1.77
C ASP A 87 4.29 -10.03 -1.35
N VAL A 88 3.00 -10.38 -1.42
CA VAL A 88 1.90 -9.52 -0.96
C VAL A 88 2.01 -9.25 0.53
N ARG A 89 2.21 -10.31 1.33
CA ARG A 89 2.41 -10.22 2.78
C ARG A 89 3.57 -9.30 3.14
N LEU A 90 4.74 -9.50 2.52
CA LEU A 90 5.93 -8.70 2.83
C LEU A 90 5.70 -7.22 2.49
N ALA A 91 5.10 -6.93 1.34
CA ALA A 91 4.85 -5.58 0.88
C ALA A 91 3.83 -4.86 1.77
N LEU A 92 2.70 -5.50 2.08
CA LEU A 92 1.67 -4.94 2.96
C LEU A 92 2.20 -4.73 4.39
N ASN A 93 2.91 -5.71 4.96
CA ASN A 93 3.50 -5.56 6.29
C ASN A 93 4.55 -4.43 6.34
N LYS A 94 5.29 -4.17 5.25
CA LYS A 94 6.19 -3.00 5.20
C LYS A 94 5.39 -1.69 5.20
N MET A 95 4.39 -1.60 4.34
CA MET A 95 3.55 -0.41 4.21
C MET A 95 2.80 -0.09 5.50
N ILE A 96 2.23 -1.09 6.18
CA ILE A 96 1.54 -0.89 7.46
C ILE A 96 2.48 -0.32 8.51
N ARG A 97 3.69 -0.90 8.68
CA ARG A 97 4.68 -0.38 9.64
C ARG A 97 5.10 1.06 9.34
N ASP A 98 5.28 1.40 8.06
CA ASP A 98 5.66 2.74 7.65
C ASP A 98 4.49 3.73 7.88
N ALA A 99 3.25 3.29 7.62
CA ALA A 99 2.04 4.06 7.87
C ALA A 99 1.78 4.29 9.37
N GLU A 100 1.90 3.28 10.23
CA GLU A 100 1.73 3.40 11.69
C GLU A 100 2.62 4.50 12.28
N ARG A 101 3.90 4.52 11.88
CA ARG A 101 4.87 5.52 12.32
C ARG A 101 4.45 6.94 11.94
N LEU A 102 3.97 7.12 10.71
CA LEU A 102 3.54 8.42 10.21
C LEU A 102 2.17 8.83 10.77
N ALA A 103 1.25 7.89 10.97
CA ALA A 103 -0.05 8.13 11.57
C ALA A 103 0.11 8.79 12.94
N GLN A 104 0.95 8.21 13.79
CA GLN A 104 1.26 8.74 15.11
C GLN A 104 2.01 10.08 15.01
N HIS A 105 3.05 10.17 14.17
CA HIS A 105 3.81 11.40 14.01
C HIS A 105 2.91 12.59 13.63
N TYR A 106 2.06 12.43 12.62
CA TYR A 106 1.19 13.52 12.17
C TYR A 106 0.00 13.80 13.11
N ALA A 107 -0.41 12.83 13.94
CA ALA A 107 -1.32 13.11 15.06
C ALA A 107 -0.65 14.02 16.09
N ASP A 108 0.61 13.76 16.44
CA ASP A 108 1.38 14.58 17.37
C ASP A 108 1.67 15.98 16.82
N VAL A 109 1.92 16.11 15.51
CA VAL A 109 2.02 17.40 14.83
C VAL A 109 0.70 18.16 14.88
N ALA A 110 -0.43 17.50 14.61
CA ALA A 110 -1.75 18.12 14.70
C ALA A 110 -2.08 18.64 16.11
N ASN A 111 -1.56 17.94 17.14
CA ASN A 111 -1.69 18.33 18.54
C ASN A 111 -0.63 19.35 18.99
N GLY A 112 0.23 19.83 18.09
CA GLY A 112 1.28 20.81 18.39
C GLY A 112 2.45 20.25 19.23
N SER A 113 2.56 18.93 19.35
CA SER A 113 3.63 18.26 20.12
C SER A 113 4.90 18.06 19.30
N LEU A 114 4.79 18.00 17.96
CA LEU A 114 5.89 17.84 17.02
C LEU A 114 5.80 18.85 15.87
N THR A 115 6.90 19.00 15.12
CA THR A 115 6.96 19.75 13.87
C THR A 115 6.68 18.84 12.67
N ALA A 116 6.14 19.40 11.59
CA ALA A 116 5.77 18.67 10.37
C ALA A 116 6.97 18.29 9.47
N ASN A 117 8.06 17.77 10.04
CA ASN A 117 9.33 17.52 9.33
C ASN A 117 9.64 16.03 9.11
N SER A 118 8.63 15.18 8.95
CA SER A 118 8.86 13.77 8.63
C SER A 118 9.19 13.57 7.16
N ASP A 119 10.14 12.68 6.91
CA ASP A 119 10.38 12.10 5.59
C ASP A 119 9.20 11.20 5.18
N LEU A 120 8.63 11.45 3.99
CA LEU A 120 7.53 10.68 3.41
C LEU A 120 8.00 9.64 2.39
N THR A 121 9.27 9.64 2.00
CA THR A 121 9.83 8.65 1.06
C THR A 121 9.57 7.20 1.50
N PRO A 122 9.70 6.80 2.78
CA PRO A 122 9.44 5.42 3.19
C PRO A 122 8.01 4.93 2.92
N ILE A 123 7.00 5.79 3.11
CA ILE A 123 5.61 5.42 2.83
C ILE A 123 5.33 5.39 1.32
N ILE A 124 5.92 6.31 0.55
CA ILE A 124 5.79 6.31 -0.91
C ILE A 124 6.36 5.01 -1.49
N ASP A 125 7.56 4.61 -1.04
CA ASP A 125 8.23 3.39 -1.49
C ASP A 125 7.46 2.13 -1.10
N SER A 126 6.99 2.05 0.16
CA SER A 126 6.24 0.88 0.63
C SER A 126 4.86 0.78 0.02
N PHE A 127 4.14 1.90 -0.15
CA PHE A 127 2.84 1.94 -0.83
C PHE A 127 2.98 1.52 -2.30
N THR A 128 4.02 2.00 -2.99
CA THR A 128 4.38 1.55 -4.35
C THR A 128 4.66 0.05 -4.38
N GLY A 129 5.45 -0.46 -3.43
CA GLY A 129 5.72 -1.89 -3.31
C GLY A 129 4.45 -2.73 -3.11
N ALA A 130 3.52 -2.27 -2.28
CA ALA A 130 2.22 -2.92 -2.07
C ALA A 130 1.37 -2.93 -3.35
N LEU A 131 1.29 -1.81 -4.06
CA LEU A 131 0.58 -1.72 -5.35
C LEU A 131 1.16 -2.67 -6.39
N ILE A 132 2.49 -2.72 -6.52
CA ILE A 132 3.17 -3.64 -7.44
C ILE A 132 2.87 -5.10 -7.06
N ALA A 133 3.01 -5.46 -5.78
CA ALA A 133 2.76 -6.83 -5.32
C ALA A 133 1.31 -7.26 -5.59
N CYS A 134 0.34 -6.40 -5.28
CA CYS A 134 -1.08 -6.67 -5.54
C CYS A 134 -1.38 -6.79 -7.04
N THR A 135 -0.81 -5.91 -7.88
CA THR A 135 -0.95 -6.02 -9.35
C THR A 135 -0.33 -7.31 -9.87
N MET A 136 0.85 -7.71 -9.39
CA MET A 136 1.51 -8.96 -9.79
C MET A 136 0.73 -10.21 -9.34
N ALA A 137 0.01 -10.13 -8.21
CA ALA A 137 -0.91 -11.17 -7.76
C ALA A 137 -2.23 -11.21 -8.56
N GLY A 138 -2.46 -10.27 -9.49
CA GLY A 138 -3.66 -10.20 -10.32
C GLY A 138 -4.78 -9.32 -9.75
N TYR A 139 -4.49 -8.52 -8.71
CA TYR A 139 -5.47 -7.72 -7.97
C TYR A 139 -5.07 -6.24 -7.95
N GLN A 140 -4.98 -5.63 -9.13
CA GLN A 140 -4.72 -4.19 -9.24
C GLN A 140 -5.93 -3.40 -8.70
N PRO A 141 -5.74 -2.46 -7.75
CA PRO A 141 -6.81 -1.57 -7.32
C PRO A 141 -7.40 -0.76 -8.47
N THR A 142 -8.72 -0.57 -8.50
CA THR A 142 -9.44 0.04 -9.63
C THR A 142 -9.09 1.52 -9.85
N TRP A 143 -8.66 2.19 -8.78
CA TRP A 143 -8.21 3.58 -8.79
C TRP A 143 -6.72 3.73 -9.12
N PHE A 144 -5.92 2.66 -9.07
CA PHE A 144 -4.49 2.72 -9.35
C PHE A 144 -4.26 2.82 -10.85
N ASN A 145 -3.67 3.94 -11.28
CA ASN A 145 -3.30 4.18 -12.67
C ASN A 145 -1.82 4.59 -12.77
N PRO A 146 -0.91 3.65 -13.08
CA PRO A 146 0.51 3.95 -13.22
C PRO A 146 0.81 5.06 -14.23
N GLY A 147 0.00 5.19 -15.28
CA GLY A 147 0.17 6.20 -16.32
C GLY A 147 -0.07 7.63 -15.84
N LYS A 148 -0.69 7.83 -14.68
CA LYS A 148 -0.82 9.16 -14.05
C LYS A 148 0.44 9.58 -13.28
N LEU A 149 1.34 8.65 -12.98
CA LEU A 149 2.51 8.86 -12.12
C LEU A 149 3.78 9.21 -12.92
N THR A 150 3.78 9.00 -14.24
CA THR A 150 4.94 9.19 -15.11
C THR A 150 4.76 10.41 -16.01
N GLY A 151 4.41 11.57 -15.43
CA GLY A 151 4.03 12.80 -16.14
C GLY A 151 4.54 12.92 -17.58
N ASN A 152 3.62 13.11 -18.53
CA ASN A 152 3.94 13.41 -19.94
C ASN A 152 4.93 14.57 -20.07
#